data_AF-A0A4Y7M2W5-F1
#
_entry.id   AF-A0A4Y7M2W5-F1
#
_cell.length_a   1.000
_cell.length_b   1.000
_cell.length_c   1.000
_cell.angle_alpha   90.00
_cell.angle_beta   90.00
_cell.angle_gamma   90.00
#
_symmetry.space_group_name_H-M   'P 1'
#
loop_
_entity.id
_entity.type
_entity.pdbx_description
1 polymer ?
#
loop_
_entity_poly.entity_id
_entity_poly.type
_entity_poly.pdbx_seq_one_letter_code
_entity_poly.pdbx_strand_id
1 'polypeptide(L)'
;MRPANSVDTPSEVLPVPHYSYELPIEEEERFEKLFHQLDVNRDGRIDILELSQSLHKHGVPENLKESYATKFIQQSDLNQSGDVSLAEFIYYVREHEKKLQLLFTNLDTDKDGRIKVNELITAFRDLGISISRQEASQLLKRIDKDGSLDIGFNEWRDFLLFHPTADLSEIINYWRHSTVHGLSKFGSLAACARHMLHEGGVRSLWRGNGINVMKIAPESAIKFMAYEKLKQYIKAGSPTRDLGMYERFVAGSIAGCISQTTIYPLEVLKTRLSLRTTGQYRGIVDAAKKIYSREGASVFFRGYIPNLLGIIPYAGIDLAVYETLKKRWLRNHTDTEKPSVLILLGCGTVSSTCGQIASYPMALVRTRLQAAAVKRVSSLVNHLRIMAEGLQKKMQQEVEKFKAIQKEYQTVISSRQQLDSQLTENNGVKEELSLLESDTNVFKLIGPVLIKQDLEEARQNVSKRIDYIAGEIKRLDKTIEDLDQKQDSQRETLSKLQQQLQQAQVKAAMKA
;
A
#
# COMPACT_ATOMS: atom_id res chain seq x y z
N MET A 1 -20.40 -11.75 48.66
CA MET A 1 -20.43 -10.37 48.13
C MET A 1 -19.62 -10.32 46.84
N ARG A 2 -20.31 -10.28 45.69
CA ARG A 2 -19.76 -9.84 44.39
C ARG A 2 -20.72 -8.76 43.89
N PRO A 3 -20.26 -7.57 43.49
CA PRO A 3 -21.16 -6.53 43.04
C PRO A 3 -21.54 -6.78 41.57
N ALA A 4 -22.83 -6.62 41.31
CA ALA A 4 -23.39 -6.40 39.99
C ALA A 4 -23.04 -4.97 39.53
N ASN A 5 -22.72 -4.81 38.24
CA ASN A 5 -23.08 -3.68 37.37
C ASN A 5 -22.23 -3.73 36.09
N SER A 6 -22.79 -4.31 35.03
CA SER A 6 -22.43 -3.94 33.66
C SER A 6 -23.72 -3.49 32.99
N VAL A 7 -23.88 -2.16 32.90
CA VAL A 7 -24.93 -1.51 32.13
C VAL A 7 -24.54 -1.69 30.66
N ASP A 8 -25.31 -2.49 29.93
CA ASP A 8 -25.25 -2.58 28.48
C ASP A 8 -25.57 -1.20 27.89
N THR A 9 -24.58 -0.60 27.24
CA THR A 9 -24.79 0.53 26.35
C THR A 9 -25.18 -0.06 24.99
N PRO A 10 -26.30 0.36 24.36
CA PRO A 10 -26.65 -0.12 23.03
C PRO A 10 -25.57 0.34 22.06
N SER A 11 -24.99 -0.60 21.33
CA SER A 11 -24.15 -0.34 20.16
C SER A 11 -24.86 0.69 19.27
N GLU A 12 -24.24 1.84 19.01
CA GLU A 12 -24.68 2.78 17.99
C GLU A 12 -24.64 2.07 16.63
N VAL A 13 -25.78 1.47 16.24
CA VAL A 13 -26.03 1.00 14.89
C VAL A 13 -26.11 2.24 14.02
N LEU A 14 -25.12 2.43 13.13
CA LEU A 14 -25.17 3.47 12.10
C LEU A 14 -26.50 3.33 11.34
N PRO A 15 -27.22 4.43 11.07
CA PRO A 15 -28.47 4.35 10.34
C PRO A 15 -28.23 3.72 8.96
N VAL A 16 -29.07 2.75 8.61
CA VAL A 16 -29.10 2.13 7.28
C VAL A 16 -29.21 3.26 6.24
N PRO A 17 -28.38 3.29 5.18
CA PRO A 17 -28.46 4.34 4.18
C PRO A 17 -29.86 4.38 3.56
N HIS A 18 -30.67 5.37 3.92
CA HIS A 18 -31.91 5.65 3.22
C HIS A 18 -31.57 6.32 1.88
N TYR A 19 -32.02 5.71 0.78
CA TYR A 19 -31.92 6.24 -0.58
C TYR A 19 -32.55 7.63 -0.64
N SER A 20 -31.72 8.69 -0.64
CA SER A 20 -32.18 10.08 -0.72
C SER A 20 -32.13 10.66 -2.13
N TYR A 21 -31.72 9.86 -3.12
CA TYR A 21 -31.75 10.20 -4.55
C TYR A 21 -32.18 8.98 -5.35
N GLU A 22 -33.24 9.11 -6.14
CA GLU A 22 -33.71 8.10 -7.09
C GLU A 22 -32.59 7.74 -8.07
N LEU A 23 -32.24 6.45 -8.14
CA LEU A 23 -31.30 5.92 -9.12
C LEU A 23 -31.97 5.95 -10.51
N PRO A 24 -31.21 6.16 -11.60
CA PRO A 24 -31.73 5.87 -12.93
C PRO A 24 -32.21 4.41 -12.97
N ILE A 25 -33.42 4.18 -13.47
CA ILE A 25 -34.11 2.87 -13.46
C ILE A 25 -33.21 1.76 -14.04
N GLU A 26 -32.45 2.07 -15.08
CA GLU A 26 -31.53 1.12 -15.72
C GLU A 26 -30.38 0.65 -14.80
N GLU A 27 -29.87 1.52 -13.90
CA GLU A 27 -28.83 1.14 -12.94
C GLU A 27 -29.40 0.30 -11.80
N GLU A 28 -30.60 0.65 -11.35
CA GLU A 28 -31.33 -0.08 -10.31
C GLU A 28 -31.63 -1.51 -10.76
N GLU A 29 -32.23 -1.68 -11.95
CA GLU A 29 -32.48 -3.00 -12.55
C GLU A 29 -31.18 -3.81 -12.72
N ARG A 30 -30.08 -3.15 -13.09
CA ARG A 30 -28.78 -3.82 -13.24
C ARG A 30 -28.26 -4.34 -11.91
N PHE A 31 -28.29 -3.52 -10.85
CA PHE A 31 -27.78 -3.90 -9.55
C PHE A 31 -28.64 -4.97 -8.89
N GLU A 32 -29.97 -4.87 -8.99
CA GLU A 32 -30.88 -5.91 -8.51
C GLU A 32 -30.63 -7.24 -9.22
N LYS A 33 -30.47 -7.22 -10.54
CA LYS A 33 -30.15 -8.44 -11.30
C LYS A 33 -28.82 -9.05 -10.90
N LEU A 34 -27.82 -8.21 -10.56
CA LEU A 34 -26.51 -8.67 -10.09
C LEU A 34 -26.60 -9.23 -8.67
N PHE A 35 -27.38 -8.61 -7.80
CA PHE A 35 -27.67 -9.08 -6.46
C PHE A 35 -28.33 -10.47 -6.48
N HIS A 36 -29.39 -10.64 -7.28
CA HIS A 36 -30.08 -11.92 -7.43
C HIS A 36 -29.24 -13.03 -8.08
N GLN A 37 -28.14 -12.69 -8.75
CA GLN A 37 -27.17 -13.68 -9.24
C GLN A 37 -26.20 -14.15 -8.14
N LEU A 38 -26.02 -13.33 -7.11
CA LEU A 38 -25.14 -13.61 -5.97
C LEU A 38 -25.91 -14.29 -4.84
N ASP A 39 -27.15 -13.88 -4.58
CA ASP A 39 -28.10 -14.48 -3.65
C ASP A 39 -28.69 -15.76 -4.26
N VAL A 40 -28.07 -16.91 -3.96
CA VAL A 40 -28.42 -18.21 -4.56
C VAL A 40 -29.64 -18.81 -3.88
N ASN A 41 -29.75 -18.64 -2.56
CA ASN A 41 -30.81 -19.20 -1.75
C ASN A 41 -32.11 -18.34 -1.77
N ARG A 42 -32.03 -17.11 -2.30
CA ARG A 42 -33.11 -16.11 -2.42
C ARG A 42 -33.65 -15.63 -1.08
N ASP A 43 -32.81 -15.56 -0.06
CA ASP A 43 -33.17 -15.03 1.26
C ASP A 43 -33.09 -13.50 1.35
N GLY A 44 -32.67 -12.84 0.27
CA GLY A 44 -32.55 -11.39 0.19
C GLY A 44 -31.27 -10.85 0.82
N ARG A 45 -30.30 -11.72 1.12
CA ARG A 45 -28.99 -11.40 1.67
C ARG A 45 -27.92 -12.17 0.90
N ILE A 46 -26.67 -11.70 0.98
CA ILE A 46 -25.53 -12.40 0.38
C ILE A 46 -24.56 -12.78 1.50
N ASP A 47 -24.39 -14.08 1.70
CA ASP A 47 -23.40 -14.61 2.63
C ASP A 47 -22.03 -14.90 1.96
N ILE A 48 -21.02 -15.23 2.78
CA ILE A 48 -19.66 -15.50 2.28
C ILE A 48 -19.58 -16.74 1.39
N LEU A 49 -20.41 -17.75 1.65
CA LEU A 49 -20.41 -19.01 0.91
C LEU A 49 -21.02 -18.79 -0.47
N GLU A 50 -22.16 -18.13 -0.55
CA GLU A 50 -22.84 -17.74 -1.79
C GLU A 50 -21.96 -16.84 -2.65
N LEU A 51 -21.37 -15.81 -2.03
CA LEU A 51 -20.46 -14.92 -2.72
C LEU A 51 -19.23 -15.68 -3.24
N SER A 52 -18.59 -16.52 -2.42
CA SER A 52 -17.42 -17.29 -2.86
C SER A 52 -17.72 -18.23 -4.03
N GLN A 53 -18.91 -18.85 -4.05
CA GLN A 53 -19.35 -19.70 -5.15
C GLN A 53 -19.62 -18.90 -6.42
N SER A 54 -20.28 -17.74 -6.29
CA SER A 54 -20.58 -16.87 -7.42
C SER A 54 -19.32 -16.24 -8.01
N LEU A 55 -18.35 -15.85 -7.18
CA LEU A 55 -17.05 -15.34 -7.62
C LEU A 55 -16.29 -16.34 -8.50
N HIS A 56 -16.36 -17.63 -8.17
CA HIS A 56 -15.76 -18.66 -9.02
C HIS A 56 -16.42 -18.72 -10.40
N LYS A 57 -17.76 -18.64 -10.47
CA LYS A 57 -18.51 -18.59 -11.75
C LYS A 57 -18.15 -17.37 -12.59
N HIS A 58 -17.79 -16.25 -11.94
CA HIS A 58 -17.35 -15.02 -12.60
C HIS A 58 -15.85 -14.96 -12.92
N GLY A 59 -15.15 -16.11 -12.85
CA GLY A 59 -13.76 -16.22 -13.30
C GLY A 59 -12.69 -15.90 -12.24
N VAL A 60 -13.08 -15.73 -10.98
CA VAL A 60 -12.11 -15.61 -9.88
C VAL A 60 -11.46 -16.98 -9.63
N PRO A 61 -10.11 -17.06 -9.57
CA PRO A 61 -9.41 -18.31 -9.30
C PRO A 61 -9.85 -18.97 -7.99
N GLU A 62 -9.93 -20.30 -8.00
CA GLU A 62 -10.40 -21.12 -6.87
C GLU A 62 -9.65 -20.84 -5.56
N ASN A 63 -8.34 -20.57 -5.66
CA ASN A 63 -7.49 -20.26 -4.50
C ASN A 63 -7.66 -18.83 -3.96
N LEU A 64 -8.43 -17.96 -4.63
CA LEU A 64 -8.63 -16.56 -4.26
C LEU A 64 -10.07 -16.23 -3.89
N LYS A 65 -11.04 -17.07 -4.29
CA LYS A 65 -12.48 -16.78 -4.11
C LYS A 65 -12.87 -16.51 -2.66
N GLU A 66 -12.34 -17.27 -1.70
CA GLU A 66 -12.63 -17.08 -0.28
C GLU A 66 -12.07 -15.75 0.23
N SER A 67 -10.80 -15.47 -0.09
CA SER A 67 -10.18 -14.20 0.31
C SER A 67 -10.87 -12.99 -0.32
N TYR A 68 -11.39 -13.11 -1.54
CA TYR A 68 -12.12 -12.03 -2.20
C TYR A 68 -13.49 -11.84 -1.58
N ALA A 69 -14.22 -12.93 -1.33
CA ALA A 69 -15.52 -12.90 -0.65
C ALA A 69 -15.41 -12.29 0.76
N THR A 70 -14.41 -12.70 1.56
CA THR A 70 -14.17 -12.11 2.89
C THR A 70 -13.91 -10.61 2.80
N LYS A 71 -13.04 -10.17 1.87
CA LYS A 71 -12.71 -8.74 1.72
C LYS A 71 -13.90 -7.93 1.23
N PHE A 72 -14.72 -8.50 0.35
CA PHE A 72 -15.94 -7.86 -0.14
C PHE A 72 -16.89 -7.62 1.03
N ILE A 73 -17.23 -8.66 1.79
CA ILE A 73 -18.15 -8.56 2.94
C ILE A 73 -17.62 -7.55 3.96
N GLN A 74 -16.33 -7.60 4.29
CA GLN A 74 -15.71 -6.62 5.20
C GLN A 74 -15.82 -5.15 4.74
N GLN A 75 -15.95 -4.91 3.43
CA GLN A 75 -16.05 -3.56 2.88
C GLN A 75 -17.51 -3.15 2.59
N SER A 76 -18.41 -4.10 2.39
CA SER A 76 -19.81 -3.86 2.06
C SER A 76 -20.74 -3.90 3.28
N ASP A 77 -20.45 -4.75 4.26
CA ASP A 77 -21.25 -4.92 5.48
C ASP A 77 -21.04 -3.73 6.42
N LEU A 78 -21.91 -2.72 6.29
CA LEU A 78 -21.83 -1.48 7.06
C LEU A 78 -22.35 -1.68 8.49
N ASN A 79 -23.29 -2.61 8.66
CA ASN A 79 -23.97 -2.87 9.92
C ASN A 79 -23.31 -3.99 10.76
N GLN A 80 -22.32 -4.69 10.19
CA GLN A 80 -21.57 -5.80 10.80
C GLN A 80 -22.43 -7.04 11.09
N SER A 81 -23.46 -7.31 10.29
CA SER A 81 -24.32 -8.51 10.42
C SER A 81 -23.61 -9.80 10.01
N GLY A 82 -22.52 -9.72 9.23
CA GLY A 82 -21.84 -10.85 8.62
C GLY A 82 -22.46 -11.30 7.28
N ASP A 83 -23.49 -10.59 6.81
CA ASP A 83 -24.16 -10.76 5.52
C ASP A 83 -24.35 -9.40 4.84
N VAL A 84 -24.66 -9.39 3.54
CA VAL A 84 -24.80 -8.14 2.77
C VAL A 84 -26.23 -7.99 2.28
N SER A 85 -26.92 -6.94 2.71
CA SER A 85 -28.25 -6.59 2.20
C SER A 85 -28.20 -5.95 0.81
N LEU A 86 -29.33 -5.90 0.10
CA LEU A 86 -29.43 -5.23 -1.21
C LEU A 86 -28.96 -3.76 -1.16
N ALA A 87 -29.28 -3.04 -0.08
CA ALA A 87 -28.89 -1.64 0.09
C ALA A 87 -27.38 -1.46 0.27
N GLU A 88 -26.76 -2.31 1.09
CA GLU A 88 -25.31 -2.32 1.29
C GLU A 88 -24.57 -2.73 0.03
N PHE A 89 -25.10 -3.70 -0.70
CA PHE A 89 -24.57 -4.14 -1.98
C PHE A 89 -24.59 -3.00 -3.01
N ILE A 90 -25.74 -2.34 -3.21
CA ILE A 90 -25.87 -1.22 -4.16
C ILE A 90 -24.91 -0.10 -3.77
N TYR A 91 -24.83 0.26 -2.49
CA TYR A 91 -23.90 1.29 -2.02
C TYR A 91 -22.45 0.93 -2.33
N TYR A 92 -22.02 -0.29 -1.97
CA TYR A 92 -20.66 -0.76 -2.20
C TYR A 92 -20.32 -0.77 -3.69
N VAL A 93 -21.19 -1.34 -4.53
CA VAL A 93 -20.95 -1.45 -5.97
C VAL A 93 -20.81 -0.07 -6.60
N ARG A 94 -21.67 0.90 -6.27
CA ARG A 94 -21.56 2.27 -6.80
C ARG A 94 -20.25 2.93 -6.41
N GLU A 95 -19.86 2.84 -5.14
CA GLU A 95 -18.61 3.42 -4.68
C GLU A 95 -17.39 2.73 -5.30
N HIS A 96 -17.47 1.42 -5.55
CA HIS A 96 -16.41 0.67 -6.23
C HIS A 96 -16.30 1.02 -7.71
N GLU A 97 -17.43 1.12 -8.43
CA GLU A 97 -17.46 1.53 -9.84
C GLU A 97 -16.91 2.95 -10.04
N LYS A 98 -17.21 3.90 -9.15
CA LYS A 98 -16.60 5.24 -9.17
C LYS A 98 -15.08 5.19 -9.07
N LYS A 99 -14.54 4.34 -8.20
CA LYS A 99 -13.09 4.15 -8.07
C LYS A 99 -12.49 3.51 -9.33
N LEU A 100 -13.18 2.53 -9.91
CA LEU A 100 -12.77 1.90 -11.16
C LEU A 100 -12.77 2.89 -12.33
N GLN A 101 -13.74 3.81 -12.40
CA GLN A 101 -13.79 4.88 -13.40
C GLN A 101 -12.61 5.84 -13.26
N LEU A 102 -12.22 6.20 -12.03
CA LEU A 102 -11.04 7.02 -11.80
C LEU A 102 -9.77 6.32 -12.27
N LEU A 103 -9.63 5.01 -12.00
CA LEU A 103 -8.50 4.23 -12.50
C LEU A 103 -8.48 4.15 -14.02
N PHE A 104 -9.64 3.91 -14.64
CA PHE A 104 -9.77 3.85 -16.10
C PHE A 104 -9.31 5.17 -16.73
N THR A 105 -9.81 6.29 -16.22
CA THR A 105 -9.46 7.64 -16.71
C THR A 105 -7.99 7.99 -16.49
N ASN A 106 -7.34 7.40 -15.47
CA ASN A 106 -5.90 7.58 -15.25
C ASN A 106 -5.03 6.74 -16.20
N LEU A 107 -5.56 5.62 -16.70
CA LEU A 107 -4.86 4.75 -17.66
C LEU A 107 -5.02 5.26 -19.09
N ASP A 108 -6.23 5.71 -19.43
CA ASP A 108 -6.57 6.35 -20.70
C ASP A 108 -5.93 7.74 -20.78
N THR A 109 -4.72 7.77 -21.33
CA THR A 109 -3.88 8.96 -21.37
C THR A 109 -4.27 9.87 -22.53
N ASP A 110 -4.71 9.28 -23.64
CA ASP A 110 -5.17 10.03 -24.82
C ASP A 110 -6.65 10.45 -24.73
N LYS A 111 -7.36 9.99 -23.69
CA LYS A 111 -8.75 10.33 -23.34
C LYS A 111 -9.75 9.94 -24.43
N ASP A 112 -9.47 8.87 -25.15
CA ASP A 112 -10.36 8.38 -26.20
C ASP A 112 -11.45 7.42 -25.69
N GLY A 113 -11.46 7.16 -24.37
CA GLY A 113 -12.42 6.29 -23.71
C GLY A 113 -12.09 4.80 -23.85
N ARG A 114 -10.89 4.45 -24.31
CA ARG A 114 -10.44 3.06 -24.49
C ARG A 114 -9.02 2.88 -23.95
N ILE A 115 -8.78 1.79 -23.24
CA ILE A 115 -7.42 1.45 -22.78
C ILE A 115 -6.73 0.60 -23.84
N LYS A 116 -5.65 1.13 -24.42
CA LYS A 116 -4.84 0.47 -25.46
C LYS A 116 -3.61 -0.23 -24.90
N VAL A 117 -3.02 -1.12 -25.71
CA VAL A 117 -1.76 -1.84 -25.39
C VAL A 117 -0.63 -0.90 -24.94
N ASN A 118 -0.46 0.24 -25.61
CA ASN A 118 0.65 1.14 -25.33
C ASN A 118 0.46 1.90 -24.00
N GLU A 119 -0.78 2.23 -23.65
CA GLU A 119 -1.13 2.90 -22.40
C GLU A 119 -0.94 1.96 -21.22
N LEU A 120 -1.37 0.70 -21.38
CA LEU A 120 -1.12 -0.35 -20.40
C LEU A 120 0.38 -0.55 -20.15
N ILE A 121 1.20 -0.61 -21.21
CA ILE A 121 2.67 -0.72 -21.07
C ILE A 121 3.25 0.49 -20.31
N THR A 122 2.72 1.69 -20.58
CA THR A 122 3.19 2.93 -19.95
C THR A 122 2.83 2.95 -18.47
N ALA A 123 1.59 2.60 -18.12
CA ALA A 123 1.15 2.49 -16.73
C ALA A 123 1.97 1.47 -15.93
N PHE A 124 2.29 0.31 -16.52
CA PHE A 124 3.18 -0.67 -15.89
C PHE A 124 4.59 -0.10 -15.68
N ARG A 125 5.12 0.62 -16.66
CA ARG A 125 6.44 1.25 -16.58
C ARG A 125 6.52 2.30 -15.48
N ASP A 126 5.48 3.11 -15.32
CA ASP A 126 5.41 4.15 -14.29
C ASP A 126 5.35 3.56 -12.88
N LEU A 127 4.79 2.35 -12.75
CA LEU A 127 4.83 1.54 -11.53
C LEU A 127 6.14 0.75 -11.35
N GLY A 128 7.13 0.99 -12.21
CA GLY A 128 8.45 0.36 -12.16
C GLY A 128 8.48 -1.09 -12.65
N ILE A 129 7.47 -1.53 -13.41
CA ILE A 129 7.32 -2.88 -13.94
C ILE A 129 7.49 -2.84 -15.47
N SER A 130 8.52 -3.52 -15.99
CA SER A 130 8.68 -3.68 -17.43
C SER A 130 7.90 -4.91 -17.93
N ILE A 131 6.95 -4.71 -18.84
CA ILE A 131 6.19 -5.75 -19.52
C ILE A 131 6.43 -5.68 -21.04
N SER A 132 6.50 -6.83 -21.71
CA SER A 132 6.62 -6.87 -23.18
C SER A 132 5.27 -6.57 -23.85
N ARG A 133 5.31 -6.14 -25.12
CA ARG A 133 4.09 -5.89 -25.89
C ARG A 133 3.20 -7.12 -26.02
N GLN A 134 3.79 -8.31 -26.17
CA GLN A 134 3.05 -9.57 -26.26
C GLN A 134 2.33 -9.91 -24.95
N GLU A 135 2.98 -9.70 -23.81
CA GLU A 135 2.36 -9.92 -22.50
C GLU A 135 1.24 -8.90 -22.25
N ALA A 136 1.45 -7.63 -22.60
CA ALA A 136 0.41 -6.61 -22.50
C ALA A 136 -0.81 -6.94 -23.38
N SER A 137 -0.59 -7.37 -24.63
CA SER A 137 -1.68 -7.82 -25.51
C SER A 137 -2.41 -9.05 -24.99
N GLN A 138 -1.71 -9.99 -24.32
CA GLN A 138 -2.35 -11.14 -23.68
C GLN A 138 -3.21 -10.75 -22.48
N LEU A 139 -2.82 -9.71 -21.75
CA LEU A 139 -3.62 -9.16 -20.66
C LEU A 139 -4.89 -8.49 -21.17
N LEU A 140 -4.77 -7.65 -22.20
CA LEU A 140 -5.92 -6.98 -22.82
C LEU A 140 -6.94 -7.97 -23.34
N LYS A 141 -6.48 -9.01 -24.06
CA LYS A 141 -7.35 -10.09 -24.59
C LYS A 141 -8.16 -10.86 -23.55
N ARG A 142 -7.83 -10.77 -22.26
CA ARG A 142 -8.61 -11.43 -21.19
C ARG A 142 -9.80 -10.61 -20.74
N ILE A 143 -9.75 -9.31 -20.98
CA ILE A 143 -10.75 -8.33 -20.54
C ILE A 143 -11.63 -7.93 -21.73
N ASP A 144 -11.00 -7.78 -22.89
CA ASP A 144 -11.61 -7.57 -24.20
C ASP A 144 -12.58 -8.72 -24.54
N LYS A 145 -13.89 -8.42 -24.46
CA LYS A 145 -14.98 -9.35 -24.78
C LYS A 145 -15.49 -9.15 -26.19
N ASP A 146 -15.42 -7.91 -26.70
CA ASP A 146 -15.92 -7.56 -28.03
C ASP A 146 -14.90 -7.84 -29.16
N GLY A 147 -13.66 -8.19 -28.80
CA GLY A 147 -12.59 -8.52 -29.74
C GLY A 147 -11.96 -7.31 -30.42
N SER A 148 -12.21 -6.10 -29.90
CA SER A 148 -11.74 -4.84 -30.50
C SER A 148 -10.24 -4.59 -30.29
N LEU A 149 -9.57 -5.38 -29.44
CA LEU A 149 -8.17 -5.24 -29.01
C LEU A 149 -7.88 -4.03 -28.11
N ASP A 150 -8.90 -3.27 -27.72
CA ASP A 150 -8.86 -2.16 -26.79
C ASP A 150 -9.96 -2.33 -25.72
N ILE A 151 -9.75 -1.92 -24.48
CA ILE A 151 -10.75 -2.13 -23.40
C ILE A 151 -11.62 -0.89 -23.22
N GLY A 152 -12.94 -1.03 -23.38
CA GLY A 152 -13.91 -0.01 -22.99
C GLY A 152 -14.21 0.00 -21.48
N PHE A 153 -14.79 1.09 -20.96
CA PHE A 153 -15.10 1.18 -19.53
C PHE A 153 -16.05 0.08 -19.03
N ASN A 154 -17.05 -0.33 -19.84
CA ASN A 154 -17.98 -1.39 -19.44
C ASN A 154 -17.26 -2.73 -19.24
N GLU A 155 -16.33 -3.09 -20.13
CA GLU A 155 -15.55 -4.32 -20.02
C GLU A 155 -14.59 -4.26 -18.82
N TRP A 156 -13.94 -3.11 -18.64
CA TRP A 156 -13.09 -2.83 -17.48
C TRP A 156 -13.84 -2.99 -16.16
N ARG A 157 -15.01 -2.35 -16.06
CA ARG A 157 -15.90 -2.39 -14.90
C ARG A 157 -16.31 -3.82 -14.60
N ASP A 158 -16.87 -4.52 -15.59
CA ASP A 158 -17.42 -5.86 -15.40
C ASP A 158 -16.33 -6.88 -15.02
N PHE A 159 -15.11 -6.72 -15.56
CA PHE A 159 -13.99 -7.59 -15.22
C PHE A 159 -13.45 -7.36 -13.80
N LEU A 160 -13.45 -6.12 -13.32
CA LEU A 160 -12.86 -5.74 -12.02
C LEU A 160 -13.89 -5.53 -10.90
N LEU A 161 -15.19 -5.66 -11.20
CA LEU A 161 -16.29 -5.42 -10.27
C LEU A 161 -16.09 -6.16 -8.94
N PHE A 162 -15.68 -7.42 -9.03
CA PHE A 162 -15.46 -8.29 -7.86
C PHE A 162 -14.02 -8.32 -7.36
N HIS A 163 -13.13 -7.55 -7.97
CA HIS A 163 -11.77 -7.42 -7.46
C HIS A 163 -11.81 -6.61 -6.15
N PRO A 164 -11.24 -7.11 -5.03
CA PRO A 164 -11.46 -6.56 -3.69
C PRO A 164 -10.79 -5.20 -3.44
N THR A 165 -10.08 -4.68 -4.44
CA THR A 165 -9.37 -3.41 -4.37
C THR A 165 -9.47 -2.68 -5.70
N ALA A 166 -9.68 -1.37 -5.63
CA ALA A 166 -9.50 -0.44 -6.74
C ALA A 166 -8.13 0.26 -6.64
N ASP A 167 -7.06 -0.51 -6.43
CA ASP A 167 -5.67 -0.04 -6.52
C ASP A 167 -5.02 -0.63 -7.77
N LEU A 168 -4.56 0.25 -8.67
CA LEU A 168 -3.90 -0.13 -9.91
C LEU A 168 -2.69 -1.03 -9.66
N SER A 169 -1.92 -0.80 -8.59
CA SER A 169 -0.77 -1.63 -8.25
C SER A 169 -1.19 -3.05 -7.87
N GLU A 170 -2.28 -3.22 -7.14
CA GLU A 170 -2.81 -4.53 -6.76
C GLU A 170 -3.43 -5.25 -7.95
N ILE A 171 -4.22 -4.55 -8.77
CA ILE A 171 -4.82 -5.09 -10.01
C ILE A 171 -3.72 -5.56 -10.96
N ILE A 172 -2.68 -4.75 -11.16
CA ILE A 172 -1.53 -5.12 -11.99
C ILE A 172 -0.75 -6.28 -11.39
N ASN A 173 -0.58 -6.35 -10.08
CA ASN A 173 0.02 -7.52 -9.44
C ASN A 173 -0.87 -8.74 -9.64
N TYR A 174 -2.20 -8.65 -9.50
CA TYR A 174 -3.14 -9.73 -9.76
C TYR A 174 -3.02 -10.23 -11.21
N TRP A 175 -3.05 -9.32 -12.19
CA TRP A 175 -2.83 -9.63 -13.60
C TRP A 175 -1.48 -10.28 -13.84
N ARG A 176 -0.43 -9.78 -13.20
CA ARG A 176 0.90 -10.38 -13.28
C ARG A 176 0.90 -11.76 -12.68
N HIS A 177 0.28 -12.03 -11.53
CA HIS A 177 0.30 -13.35 -10.91
C HIS A 177 -0.61 -14.36 -11.64
N SER A 178 -1.73 -13.89 -12.19
CA SER A 178 -2.62 -14.67 -13.05
C SER A 178 -2.06 -14.88 -14.47
N THR A 179 -1.10 -14.07 -14.93
CA THR A 179 -0.24 -14.37 -16.11
C THR A 179 1.03 -15.13 -15.75
N VAL A 180 1.51 -15.05 -14.50
CA VAL A 180 2.60 -15.85 -13.92
C VAL A 180 2.15 -17.26 -13.51
N HIS A 181 1.02 -17.73 -14.07
CA HIS A 181 0.99 -19.11 -14.58
C HIS A 181 2.13 -19.37 -15.61
N GLY A 182 2.88 -18.35 -16.03
CA GLY A 182 4.18 -18.47 -16.68
C GLY A 182 5.29 -19.21 -15.90
N LEU A 183 5.13 -19.52 -14.60
CA LEU A 183 6.01 -20.47 -13.92
C LEU A 183 5.62 -21.94 -14.15
N SER A 184 4.38 -22.22 -14.59
CA SER A 184 3.99 -23.54 -15.12
C SER A 184 4.30 -23.70 -16.61
N LYS A 185 4.81 -22.67 -17.29
CA LYS A 185 5.13 -22.70 -18.73
C LYS A 185 6.30 -23.61 -19.11
N PHE A 186 7.12 -24.01 -18.14
CA PHE A 186 8.19 -24.97 -18.37
C PHE A 186 7.85 -26.29 -17.68
N GLY A 187 6.92 -27.04 -18.29
CA GLY A 187 6.62 -28.41 -17.85
C GLY A 187 7.83 -29.37 -17.91
N SER A 188 8.97 -28.93 -18.45
CA SER A 188 10.23 -29.67 -18.46
C SER A 188 11.46 -28.75 -18.45
N LEU A 189 12.59 -29.29 -17.97
CA LEU A 189 13.92 -28.66 -18.07
C LEU A 189 14.27 -28.30 -19.52
N ALA A 190 13.84 -29.11 -20.49
CA ALA A 190 14.06 -28.87 -21.90
C ALA A 190 13.33 -27.61 -22.40
N ALA A 191 12.11 -27.35 -21.91
CA ALA A 191 11.36 -26.15 -22.24
C ALA A 191 12.04 -24.88 -21.67
N CYS A 192 12.55 -24.94 -20.43
CA CYS A 192 13.36 -23.87 -19.83
C CYS A 192 14.59 -23.57 -20.69
N ALA A 193 15.38 -24.60 -21.02
CA ALA A 193 16.61 -24.46 -21.79
C ALA A 193 16.34 -23.86 -23.19
N ARG A 194 15.29 -24.34 -23.87
CA ARG A 194 14.89 -23.82 -25.19
C ARG A 194 14.48 -22.36 -25.13
N HIS A 195 13.76 -21.95 -24.09
CA HIS A 195 13.39 -20.55 -23.90
C HIS A 195 14.60 -19.66 -23.62
N MET A 196 15.52 -20.09 -22.73
CA MET A 196 16.75 -19.35 -22.48
C MET A 196 17.59 -19.18 -23.74
N LEU A 197 17.68 -20.22 -24.57
CA LEU A 197 18.36 -20.16 -25.87
C LEU A 197 17.68 -19.20 -26.84
N HIS A 198 16.35 -19.16 -26.89
CA HIS A 198 15.61 -18.21 -27.73
C HIS A 198 15.73 -16.76 -27.24
N GLU A 199 15.78 -16.53 -25.92
CA GLU A 199 15.86 -15.18 -25.33
C GLU A 199 17.23 -14.51 -25.56
N GLY A 200 18.33 -15.27 -25.47
CA GLY A 200 19.67 -14.67 -25.47
C GLY A 200 20.77 -15.56 -26.04
N GLY A 201 20.41 -16.58 -26.82
CA GLY A 201 21.35 -17.54 -27.42
C GLY A 201 22.09 -18.38 -26.38
N VAL A 202 23.19 -19.00 -26.78
CA VAL A 202 24.01 -19.85 -25.91
C VAL A 202 24.58 -19.08 -24.70
N ARG A 203 24.83 -17.78 -24.86
CA ARG A 203 25.36 -16.92 -23.78
C ARG A 203 24.40 -16.76 -22.60
N SER A 204 23.08 -16.96 -22.80
CA SER A 204 22.10 -16.87 -21.72
C SER A 204 22.27 -17.95 -20.66
N LEU A 205 22.68 -19.16 -21.07
CA LEU A 205 22.91 -20.30 -20.18
C LEU A 205 24.06 -20.05 -19.20
N TRP A 206 25.00 -19.16 -19.55
CA TRP A 206 26.17 -18.82 -18.75
C TRP A 206 25.99 -17.53 -17.93
N ARG A 207 24.77 -16.98 -17.86
CA ARG A 207 24.48 -15.78 -17.05
C ARG A 207 24.86 -16.03 -15.59
N GLY A 208 25.58 -15.08 -14.99
CA GLY A 208 26.04 -15.19 -13.61
C GLY A 208 27.24 -16.11 -13.41
N ASN A 209 27.73 -16.84 -14.43
CA ASN A 209 28.90 -17.71 -14.23
C ASN A 209 30.20 -16.91 -14.02
N GLY A 210 30.33 -15.71 -14.60
CA GLY A 210 31.51 -14.87 -14.37
C GLY A 210 31.72 -14.49 -12.89
N ILE A 211 30.63 -14.27 -12.15
CA ILE A 211 30.72 -14.01 -10.70
C ILE A 211 30.95 -15.30 -9.90
N ASN A 212 30.47 -16.47 -10.36
CA ASN A 212 30.87 -17.75 -9.76
C ASN A 212 32.39 -17.93 -9.81
N VAL A 213 33.01 -17.73 -10.98
CA VAL A 213 34.46 -17.89 -11.15
C VAL A 213 35.23 -16.90 -10.26
N MET A 214 34.81 -15.63 -10.25
CA MET A 214 35.42 -14.60 -9.39
C MET A 214 35.30 -14.91 -7.90
N LYS A 215 34.22 -15.58 -7.50
CA LYS A 215 33.91 -15.92 -6.10
C LYS A 215 34.71 -17.13 -5.59
N ILE A 216 34.83 -18.19 -6.38
CA ILE A 216 35.29 -19.51 -5.90
C ILE A 216 36.74 -19.47 -5.38
N ALA A 217 37.63 -18.74 -6.06
CA ALA A 217 39.04 -18.67 -5.67
C ALA A 217 39.24 -17.93 -4.33
N PRO A 218 38.69 -16.71 -4.13
CA PRO A 218 38.71 -16.04 -2.82
C PRO A 218 38.04 -16.84 -1.70
N GLU A 219 36.89 -17.47 -1.97
CA GLU A 219 36.20 -18.33 -1.00
C GLU A 219 37.12 -19.46 -0.51
N SER A 220 37.72 -20.19 -1.44
CA SER A 220 38.62 -21.29 -1.10
C SER A 220 39.84 -20.79 -0.34
N ALA A 221 40.46 -19.70 -0.78
CA ALA A 221 41.65 -19.13 -0.15
C ALA A 221 41.38 -18.71 1.30
N ILE A 222 40.28 -17.98 1.56
CA ILE A 222 39.90 -17.54 2.89
C ILE A 222 39.55 -18.73 3.78
N LYS A 223 38.80 -19.71 3.26
CA LYS A 223 38.44 -20.93 3.99
C LYS A 223 39.69 -21.70 4.43
N PHE A 224 40.63 -21.95 3.53
CA PHE A 224 41.86 -22.68 3.86
C PHE A 224 42.74 -21.90 4.82
N MET A 225 42.88 -20.58 4.63
CA MET A 225 43.64 -19.72 5.53
C MET A 225 43.04 -19.73 6.95
N ALA A 226 41.73 -19.53 7.07
CA ALA A 226 41.02 -19.54 8.35
C ALA A 226 41.12 -20.92 9.03
N TYR A 227 40.98 -22.00 8.25
CA TYR A 227 41.13 -23.36 8.76
C TYR A 227 42.54 -23.63 9.28
N GLU A 228 43.58 -23.21 8.56
CA GLU A 228 44.96 -23.40 9.00
C GLU A 228 45.27 -22.61 10.28
N LYS A 229 44.79 -21.37 10.37
CA LYS A 229 44.96 -20.55 11.58
C LYS A 229 44.21 -21.13 12.78
N LEU A 230 42.99 -21.62 12.59
CA LEU A 230 42.23 -22.30 13.65
C LEU A 230 42.91 -23.59 14.09
N LYS A 231 43.44 -24.39 13.16
CA LYS A 231 44.24 -25.58 13.49
C LYS A 231 45.48 -25.22 14.31
N GLN A 232 46.24 -24.21 13.90
CA GLN A 232 47.44 -23.74 14.62
C GLN A 232 47.08 -23.29 16.04
N TYR A 233 45.97 -22.58 16.20
CA TYR A 233 45.47 -22.13 17.49
C TYR A 233 45.06 -23.31 18.39
N ILE A 234 44.27 -24.27 17.87
CA ILE A 234 43.83 -25.47 18.61
C ILE A 234 45.02 -26.36 19.00
N LYS A 235 46.05 -26.44 18.15
CA LYS A 235 47.29 -27.18 18.43
C LYS A 235 48.16 -26.52 19.50
N ALA A 236 47.90 -25.25 19.86
CA ALA A 236 48.55 -24.52 20.95
C ALA A 236 50.09 -24.66 20.98
N GLY A 237 50.74 -24.69 19.81
CA GLY A 237 52.20 -24.82 19.71
C GLY A 237 52.76 -26.25 19.73
N SER A 238 51.92 -27.30 19.74
CA SER A 238 52.33 -28.70 19.59
C SER A 238 52.26 -29.15 18.11
N PRO A 239 53.34 -29.09 17.31
CA PRO A 239 53.31 -29.40 15.87
C PRO A 239 52.97 -30.87 15.56
N THR A 240 53.28 -31.80 16.47
CA THR A 240 53.07 -33.25 16.32
C THR A 240 51.67 -33.73 16.69
N ARG A 241 50.81 -32.88 17.27
CA ARG A 241 49.44 -33.26 17.65
C ARG A 241 48.52 -33.26 16.43
N ASP A 242 47.88 -34.40 16.18
CA ASP A 242 46.78 -34.49 15.23
C ASP A 242 45.47 -34.03 15.87
N LEU A 243 44.69 -33.23 15.14
CA LEU A 243 43.36 -32.80 15.62
C LEU A 243 42.42 -34.00 15.65
N GLY A 244 41.63 -34.10 16.71
CA GLY A 244 40.52 -35.04 16.78
C GLY A 244 39.41 -34.71 15.79
N MET A 245 38.51 -35.67 15.54
CA MET A 245 37.38 -35.49 14.61
C MET A 245 36.51 -34.28 14.95
N TYR A 246 36.18 -34.09 16.23
CA TYR A 246 35.40 -32.95 16.72
C TYR A 246 36.12 -31.61 16.52
N GLU A 247 37.44 -31.56 16.76
CA GLU A 247 38.23 -30.35 16.59
C GLU A 247 38.34 -29.95 15.12
N ARG A 248 38.52 -30.93 14.22
CA ARG A 248 38.49 -30.72 12.76
C ARG A 248 37.14 -30.23 12.29
N PHE A 249 36.06 -30.79 12.84
CA PHE A 249 34.69 -30.38 12.53
C PHE A 249 34.41 -28.94 12.95
N VAL A 250 34.76 -28.56 14.18
CA VAL A 250 34.57 -27.19 14.70
C VAL A 250 35.43 -26.20 13.92
N ALA A 251 36.72 -26.50 13.73
CA ALA A 251 37.63 -25.65 12.95
C ALA A 251 37.14 -25.49 11.50
N GLY A 252 36.67 -26.57 10.88
CA GLY A 252 36.13 -26.56 9.52
C GLY A 252 34.84 -25.75 9.40
N SER A 253 33.95 -25.87 10.39
CA SER A 253 32.68 -25.13 10.44
C SER A 253 32.91 -23.62 10.64
N ILE A 254 33.78 -23.23 11.58
CA ILE A 254 34.12 -21.82 11.81
C ILE A 254 34.83 -21.23 10.59
N ALA A 255 35.80 -21.95 9.99
CA ALA A 255 36.44 -21.52 8.75
C ALA A 255 35.45 -21.35 7.59
N GLY A 256 34.47 -22.26 7.49
CA GLY A 256 33.37 -22.17 6.54
C GLY A 256 32.52 -20.92 6.76
N CYS A 257 32.15 -20.64 8.02
CA CYS A 257 31.42 -19.42 8.38
C CYS A 257 32.21 -18.15 8.02
N ILE A 258 33.48 -18.04 8.41
CA ILE A 258 34.34 -16.87 8.12
C ILE A 258 34.45 -16.61 6.61
N SER A 259 34.72 -17.67 5.84
CA SER A 259 34.75 -17.59 4.39
C SER A 259 33.42 -17.09 3.83
N GLN A 260 32.32 -17.70 4.29
CA GLN A 260 31.01 -17.38 3.76
C GLN A 260 30.54 -15.98 4.14
N THR A 261 30.88 -15.45 5.33
CA THR A 261 30.63 -14.06 5.72
C THR A 261 31.31 -13.08 4.77
N THR A 262 32.58 -13.34 4.44
CA THR A 262 33.38 -12.47 3.59
C THR A 262 32.88 -12.47 2.15
N ILE A 263 32.47 -13.64 1.65
CA ILE A 263 32.03 -13.85 0.27
C ILE A 263 30.55 -13.56 0.05
N TYR A 264 29.76 -13.46 1.12
CA TYR A 264 28.31 -13.38 1.05
C TYR A 264 27.75 -12.30 0.09
N PRO A 265 28.31 -11.07 0.01
CA PRO A 265 27.85 -10.08 -0.95
C PRO A 265 27.91 -10.54 -2.42
N LEU A 266 28.96 -11.29 -2.79
CA LEU A 266 29.10 -11.86 -4.12
C LEU A 266 28.10 -13.00 -4.36
N GLU A 267 27.73 -13.75 -3.32
CA GLU A 267 26.68 -14.78 -3.37
C GLU A 267 25.32 -14.18 -3.75
N VAL A 268 24.93 -13.10 -3.08
CA VAL A 268 23.66 -12.41 -3.37
C VAL A 268 23.68 -11.84 -4.78
N LEU A 269 24.78 -11.19 -5.17
CA LEU A 269 24.92 -10.61 -6.50
C LEU A 269 24.87 -11.69 -7.58
N LYS A 270 25.43 -12.88 -7.34
CA LYS A 270 25.32 -14.04 -8.23
C LYS A 270 23.89 -14.50 -8.42
N THR A 271 23.13 -14.64 -7.34
CA THR A 271 21.72 -15.05 -7.41
C THR A 271 20.90 -14.01 -8.19
N ARG A 272 21.10 -12.71 -7.92
CA ARG A 272 20.42 -11.63 -8.65
C ARG A 272 20.80 -11.56 -10.13
N LEU A 273 22.06 -11.77 -10.47
CA LEU A 273 22.53 -11.79 -11.86
C LEU A 273 22.08 -13.04 -12.64
N SER A 274 21.83 -14.15 -11.95
CA SER A 274 21.34 -15.39 -12.58
C SER A 274 19.84 -15.29 -12.91
N LEU A 275 19.09 -14.53 -12.10
CA LEU A 275 17.64 -14.34 -12.26
C LEU A 275 17.26 -13.18 -13.21
N ARG A 276 18.25 -12.49 -13.79
CA ARG A 276 18.01 -11.33 -14.66
C ARG A 276 17.52 -11.74 -16.06
N THR A 277 16.72 -10.88 -16.66
CA THR A 277 16.41 -10.92 -18.10
C THR A 277 17.57 -10.34 -18.92
N THR A 278 17.67 -10.71 -20.20
CA THR A 278 18.69 -10.18 -21.12
C THR A 278 18.63 -8.65 -21.16
N GLY A 279 19.77 -7.98 -20.99
CA GLY A 279 19.88 -6.53 -21.14
C GLY A 279 19.63 -5.69 -19.88
N GLN A 280 19.19 -6.26 -18.75
CA GLN A 280 18.88 -5.50 -17.52
C GLN A 280 20.10 -4.78 -16.90
N TYR A 281 21.29 -5.36 -17.02
CA TYR A 281 22.55 -4.82 -16.49
C TYR A 281 23.68 -4.93 -17.51
N ARG A 282 24.49 -3.88 -17.65
CA ARG A 282 25.66 -3.86 -18.55
C ARG A 282 26.79 -4.78 -18.07
N GLY A 283 26.87 -5.05 -16.77
CA GLY A 283 27.89 -5.89 -16.16
C GLY A 283 27.70 -6.09 -14.65
N ILE A 284 28.65 -6.75 -13.99
CA ILE A 284 28.61 -7.06 -12.55
C ILE A 284 28.61 -5.77 -11.71
N VAL A 285 29.48 -4.81 -12.05
CA VAL A 285 29.60 -3.52 -11.33
C VAL A 285 28.36 -2.66 -11.51
N ASP A 286 27.78 -2.61 -12.72
CA ASP A 286 26.52 -1.90 -12.99
C ASP A 286 25.36 -2.50 -12.17
N ALA A 287 25.31 -3.84 -12.08
CA ALA A 287 24.32 -4.52 -11.25
C ALA A 287 24.51 -4.20 -9.76
N ALA A 288 25.73 -4.28 -9.23
CA ALA A 288 26.01 -3.94 -7.84
C ALA A 288 25.63 -2.50 -7.51
N LYS A 289 26.00 -1.53 -8.37
CA LYS A 289 25.69 -0.11 -8.19
C LYS A 289 24.17 0.14 -8.21
N LYS A 290 23.46 -0.44 -9.18
CA LYS A 290 21.99 -0.31 -9.28
C LYS A 290 21.28 -0.95 -8.09
N ILE A 291 21.68 -2.14 -7.67
CA ILE A 291 21.11 -2.82 -6.50
C ILE A 291 21.36 -1.99 -5.24
N TYR A 292 22.59 -1.51 -5.03
CA TYR A 292 22.92 -0.64 -3.90
C TYR A 292 22.08 0.64 -3.88
N SER A 293 21.96 1.33 -5.02
CA SER A 293 21.19 2.58 -5.11
C SER A 293 19.68 2.39 -4.86
N ARG A 294 19.12 1.22 -5.20
CA ARG A 294 17.68 0.94 -5.11
C ARG A 294 17.26 0.30 -3.79
N GLU A 295 18.06 -0.66 -3.30
CA GLU A 295 17.71 -1.53 -2.18
C GLU A 295 18.59 -1.29 -0.94
N GLY A 296 19.69 -0.55 -1.06
CA GLY A 296 20.64 -0.26 0.03
C GLY A 296 21.69 -1.35 0.26
N ALA A 297 22.53 -1.17 1.29
CA ALA A 297 23.64 -2.07 1.60
C ALA A 297 23.19 -3.41 2.24
N SER A 298 22.12 -3.38 3.03
CA SER A 298 21.63 -4.55 3.79
C SER A 298 21.17 -5.70 2.88
N VAL A 299 20.79 -5.39 1.63
CA VAL A 299 20.35 -6.40 0.65
C VAL A 299 21.44 -7.43 0.35
N PHE A 300 22.72 -7.03 0.38
CA PHE A 300 23.85 -7.91 0.10
C PHE A 300 24.08 -8.97 1.19
N PHE A 301 23.40 -8.87 2.33
CA PHE A 301 23.44 -9.86 3.42
C PHE A 301 22.12 -10.61 3.60
N ARG A 302 21.20 -10.50 2.64
CA ARG A 302 19.88 -11.15 2.73
C ARG A 302 20.00 -12.66 2.60
N GLY A 303 19.37 -13.39 3.52
CA GLY A 303 19.47 -14.86 3.60
C GLY A 303 20.70 -15.37 4.35
N TYR A 304 21.50 -14.49 4.96
CA TYR A 304 22.74 -14.86 5.65
C TYR A 304 22.50 -15.80 6.85
N ILE A 305 21.45 -15.56 7.64
CA ILE A 305 21.10 -16.42 8.78
C ILE A 305 20.77 -17.86 8.34
N PRO A 306 19.80 -18.12 7.43
CA PRO A 306 19.52 -19.48 6.99
C PRO A 306 20.71 -20.11 6.26
N ASN A 307 21.55 -19.30 5.61
CA ASN A 307 22.82 -19.79 5.07
C ASN A 307 23.74 -20.37 6.15
N LEU A 308 24.00 -19.63 7.25
CA LEU A 308 24.84 -20.11 8.34
C LEU A 308 24.24 -21.34 9.04
N LEU A 309 22.94 -21.31 9.33
CA LEU A 309 22.23 -22.42 9.95
C LEU A 309 22.26 -23.68 9.08
N GLY A 310 22.36 -23.56 7.76
CA GLY A 310 22.48 -24.69 6.84
C GLY A 310 23.87 -25.33 6.80
N ILE A 311 24.94 -24.58 7.11
CA ILE A 311 26.33 -25.07 7.02
C ILE A 311 26.61 -26.16 8.06
N ILE A 312 26.16 -25.96 9.31
CA ILE A 312 26.48 -26.86 10.42
C ILE A 312 25.83 -28.25 10.24
N PRO A 313 24.52 -28.38 9.95
CA PRO A 313 23.89 -29.67 9.69
C PRO A 313 24.46 -30.36 8.45
N TYR A 314 24.72 -29.60 7.37
CA TYR A 314 25.34 -30.14 6.16
C TYR A 314 26.70 -30.78 6.48
N ALA A 315 27.61 -30.03 7.10
CA ALA A 315 28.94 -30.50 7.42
C ALA A 315 28.93 -31.67 8.42
N GLY A 316 28.01 -31.63 9.40
CA GLY A 316 27.91 -32.67 10.42
C GLY A 316 27.46 -34.01 9.85
N ILE A 317 26.43 -33.98 9.01
CA ILE A 317 25.90 -35.19 8.35
C ILE A 317 26.88 -35.72 7.30
N ASP A 318 27.46 -34.83 6.48
CA ASP A 318 28.46 -35.22 5.48
C ASP A 318 29.64 -35.94 6.16
N LEU A 319 30.20 -35.36 7.22
CA LEU A 319 31.30 -35.98 7.96
C LEU A 319 30.89 -37.31 8.61
N ALA A 320 29.72 -37.37 9.27
CA ALA A 320 29.26 -38.57 9.96
C ALA A 320 29.00 -39.73 8.99
N VAL A 321 28.33 -39.46 7.87
CA VAL A 321 28.02 -40.47 6.84
C VAL A 321 29.30 -40.91 6.14
N TYR A 322 30.20 -39.98 5.78
CA TYR A 322 31.46 -40.32 5.14
C TYR A 322 32.32 -41.25 6.02
N GLU A 323 32.53 -40.88 7.28
CA GLU A 323 33.31 -41.68 8.22
C GLU A 323 32.67 -43.03 8.51
N THR A 324 31.34 -43.10 8.61
CA THR A 324 30.64 -44.37 8.82
C THR A 324 30.80 -45.30 7.62
N LEU A 325 30.62 -44.79 6.40
CA LEU A 325 30.79 -45.57 5.17
C LEU A 325 32.23 -46.03 4.98
N LYS A 326 33.18 -45.12 5.21
CA LYS A 326 34.61 -45.41 5.12
C LYS A 326 35.03 -46.48 6.14
N LYS A 327 34.65 -46.33 7.42
CA LYS A 327 34.96 -47.32 8.47
C LYS A 327 34.31 -48.67 8.20
N ARG A 328 33.07 -48.67 7.70
CA ARG A 328 32.37 -49.91 7.32
C ARG A 328 33.07 -50.63 6.17
N TRP A 329 33.59 -49.88 5.19
CA TRP A 329 34.37 -50.46 4.11
C TRP A 329 35.71 -51.01 4.60
N LEU A 330 36.45 -50.24 5.39
CA LEU A 330 37.74 -50.66 5.97
C LEU A 330 37.58 -51.91 6.85
N ARG A 331 36.49 -52.01 7.63
CA ARG A 331 36.26 -53.19 8.48
C ARG A 331 36.03 -54.48 7.68
N ASN A 332 35.60 -54.36 6.42
CA ASN A 332 35.32 -55.50 5.56
C ASN A 332 36.50 -55.85 4.63
N HIS A 333 37.60 -55.08 4.63
CA HIS A 333 38.79 -55.31 3.81
C HIS A 333 40.05 -55.34 4.71
N THR A 334 41.02 -56.20 4.40
CA THR A 334 42.23 -56.41 5.23
C THR A 334 43.05 -55.11 5.36
N ASP A 335 43.66 -54.86 6.54
CA ASP A 335 44.36 -53.61 6.94
C ASP A 335 45.49 -53.12 5.98
N THR A 336 45.85 -53.92 4.96
CA THR A 336 46.90 -53.62 3.98
C THR A 336 46.41 -52.89 2.72
N GLU A 337 45.11 -52.87 2.42
CA GLU A 337 44.58 -52.22 1.20
C GLU A 337 44.02 -50.81 1.48
N LYS A 338 44.68 -49.79 0.93
CA LYS A 338 44.14 -48.42 0.96
C LYS A 338 42.89 -48.35 0.06
N PRO A 339 41.82 -47.65 0.49
CA PRO A 339 40.62 -47.51 -0.32
C PRO A 339 40.94 -46.85 -1.66
N SER A 340 40.42 -47.42 -2.75
CA SER A 340 40.59 -46.86 -4.08
C SER A 340 39.88 -45.50 -4.20
N VAL A 341 40.36 -44.67 -5.13
CA VAL A 341 39.79 -43.33 -5.38
C VAL A 341 38.29 -43.40 -5.68
N LEU A 342 37.82 -44.43 -6.39
CA LEU A 342 36.41 -44.64 -6.69
C LEU A 342 35.55 -44.85 -5.45
N ILE A 343 36.07 -45.58 -4.46
CA ILE A 343 35.36 -45.85 -3.21
C ILE A 343 35.28 -44.59 -2.36
N LEU A 344 36.39 -43.84 -2.25
CA LEU A 344 36.41 -42.55 -1.58
C LEU A 344 35.45 -41.55 -2.24
N LEU A 345 35.39 -41.52 -3.57
CA LEU A 345 34.44 -40.72 -4.34
C LEU A 345 32.99 -41.17 -4.09
N GLY A 346 32.72 -42.47 -4.07
CA GLY A 346 31.40 -43.02 -3.77
C GLY A 346 30.93 -42.65 -2.37
N CYS A 347 31.78 -42.86 -1.35
CA CYS A 347 31.49 -42.47 0.03
C CYS A 347 31.24 -40.96 0.15
N GLY A 348 32.07 -40.12 -0.49
CA GLY A 348 31.90 -38.67 -0.51
C GLY A 348 30.62 -38.21 -1.22
N THR A 349 30.25 -38.86 -2.32
CA THR A 349 29.02 -38.52 -3.07
C THR A 349 27.78 -38.83 -2.25
N VAL A 350 27.73 -40.00 -1.62
CA VAL A 350 26.60 -40.41 -0.76
C VAL A 350 26.50 -39.49 0.45
N SER A 351 27.62 -39.21 1.12
CA SER A 351 27.63 -38.35 2.31
C SER A 351 27.17 -36.93 1.99
N SER A 352 27.68 -36.35 0.91
CA SER A 352 27.33 -34.99 0.50
C SER A 352 25.86 -34.90 0.06
N THR A 353 25.33 -35.94 -0.58
CA THR A 353 23.91 -36.01 -0.96
C THR A 353 23.01 -36.05 0.28
N CYS A 354 23.33 -36.89 1.26
CA CYS A 354 22.58 -36.94 2.53
C CYS A 354 22.62 -35.60 3.28
N GLY A 355 23.80 -34.97 3.38
CA GLY A 355 23.94 -33.65 3.98
C GLY A 355 23.13 -32.58 3.24
N GLN A 356 23.10 -32.64 1.90
CA GLN A 356 22.35 -31.68 1.10
C GLN A 356 20.84 -31.86 1.23
N ILE A 357 20.33 -33.09 1.31
CA ILE A 357 18.91 -33.38 1.55
C ILE A 357 18.46 -32.79 2.89
N ALA A 358 19.22 -33.04 3.96
CA ALA A 358 18.90 -32.56 5.29
C ALA A 358 18.95 -31.02 5.41
N SER A 359 19.88 -30.37 4.71
CA SER A 359 20.03 -28.91 4.71
C SER A 359 19.22 -28.18 3.62
N TYR A 360 18.51 -28.91 2.76
CA TYR A 360 17.80 -28.34 1.61
C TYR A 360 16.76 -27.28 1.98
N PRO A 361 15.95 -27.43 3.05
CA PRO A 361 14.99 -26.38 3.44
C PRO A 361 15.66 -25.03 3.70
N MET A 362 16.81 -25.02 4.39
CA MET A 362 17.57 -23.80 4.65
C MET A 362 18.18 -23.23 3.37
N ALA A 363 18.66 -24.09 2.48
CA ALA A 363 19.15 -23.67 1.16
C ALA A 363 18.05 -23.03 0.31
N LEU A 364 16.82 -23.55 0.39
CA LEU A 364 15.65 -23.00 -0.31
C LEU A 364 15.24 -21.63 0.26
N VAL A 365 15.15 -21.50 1.59
CA VAL A 365 14.85 -20.21 2.25
C VAL A 365 15.92 -19.17 1.88
N ARG A 366 17.20 -19.54 1.96
CA ARG A 366 18.33 -18.68 1.54
C ARG A 366 18.16 -18.19 0.11
N THR A 367 17.97 -19.10 -0.85
CA THR A 367 17.90 -18.74 -2.27
C THR A 367 16.70 -17.86 -2.59
N ARG A 368 15.53 -18.11 -1.97
CA ARG A 368 14.36 -17.23 -2.10
C ARG A 368 14.60 -15.84 -1.53
N LEU A 369 15.22 -15.75 -0.35
CA LEU A 369 15.54 -14.47 0.27
C LEU A 369 16.56 -13.66 -0.55
N GLN A 370 17.56 -14.32 -1.14
CA GLN A 370 18.53 -13.68 -2.03
C GLN A 370 17.90 -13.22 -3.35
N ALA A 371 16.97 -14.00 -3.90
CA ALA A 371 16.25 -13.71 -5.14
C ALA A 371 15.28 -12.53 -5.00
N ALA A 372 14.64 -12.40 -3.84
CA ALA A 372 13.61 -11.40 -3.61
C ALA A 372 14.16 -9.97 -3.63
N ALA A 373 13.76 -9.20 -4.65
CA ALA A 373 13.92 -7.75 -4.66
C ALA A 373 13.09 -7.12 -3.54
N VAL A 374 13.68 -6.20 -2.80
CA VAL A 374 12.92 -5.35 -1.88
C VAL A 374 12.00 -4.47 -2.73
N LYS A 375 10.71 -4.82 -2.83
CA LYS A 375 9.66 -3.80 -3.03
C LYS A 375 9.72 -2.95 -1.77
N ARG A 376 10.34 -1.79 -1.87
CA ARG A 376 10.57 -0.91 -0.73
C ARG A 376 9.20 -0.56 -0.13
N VAL A 377 9.04 -0.84 1.17
CA VAL A 377 7.99 -0.28 2.04
C VAL A 377 7.90 1.26 1.91
N SER A 378 8.90 1.89 1.29
CA SER A 378 8.86 3.25 0.73
C SER A 378 7.64 3.56 -0.12
N SER A 379 6.99 2.62 -0.82
CA SER A 379 5.74 2.93 -1.54
C SER A 379 4.60 3.27 -0.57
N LEU A 380 4.43 2.47 0.47
CA LEU A 380 3.41 2.65 1.49
C LEU A 380 3.74 3.86 2.39
N VAL A 381 5.00 4.01 2.79
CA VAL A 381 5.45 5.16 3.58
C VAL A 381 5.37 6.46 2.75
N ASN A 382 5.73 6.44 1.47
CA ASN A 382 5.56 7.63 0.61
C ASN A 382 4.09 7.92 0.34
N HIS A 383 3.24 6.92 0.14
CA HIS A 383 1.79 7.15 0.02
C HIS A 383 1.18 7.69 1.30
N LEU A 384 1.54 7.16 2.47
CA LEU A 384 1.09 7.69 3.76
C LEU A 384 1.62 9.11 3.99
N ARG A 385 2.86 9.41 3.58
CA ARG A 385 3.43 10.76 3.62
C ARG A 385 2.70 11.73 2.70
N ILE A 386 2.44 11.34 1.46
CA ILE A 386 1.69 12.15 0.48
C ILE A 386 0.24 12.38 0.95
N MET A 387 -0.40 11.36 1.51
CA MET A 387 -1.74 11.51 2.10
C MET A 387 -1.74 12.45 3.31
N ALA A 388 -0.75 12.32 4.21
CA ALA A 388 -0.60 13.21 5.35
C ALA A 388 -0.33 14.66 4.92
N GLU A 389 0.54 14.88 3.94
CA GLU A 389 0.80 16.20 3.34
C GLU A 389 -0.47 16.76 2.67
N GLY A 390 -1.25 15.92 1.99
CA GLY A 390 -2.53 16.29 1.38
C GLY A 390 -3.59 16.70 2.41
N LEU A 391 -3.73 15.93 3.49
CA LEU A 391 -4.63 16.28 4.61
C LEU A 391 -4.18 17.57 5.30
N GLN A 392 -2.89 17.73 5.54
CA GLN A 392 -2.33 18.92 6.18
C GLN A 392 -2.58 20.17 5.33
N LYS A 393 -2.45 20.08 4.00
CA LYS A 393 -2.78 21.16 3.07
C LYS A 393 -4.27 21.51 3.09
N LYS A 394 -5.16 20.50 3.09
CA LYS A 394 -6.62 20.73 3.21
C LYS A 394 -6.96 21.40 4.54
N MET A 395 -6.37 20.94 5.65
CA MET A 395 -6.57 21.56 6.97
C MET A 395 -6.14 23.03 6.97
N GLN A 396 -4.97 23.34 6.39
CA GLN A 396 -4.51 24.73 6.28
C GLN A 396 -5.48 25.62 5.49
N GLN A 397 -6.04 25.09 4.39
CA GLN A 397 -7.03 25.82 3.58
C GLN A 397 -8.33 26.09 4.36
N GLU A 398 -8.87 25.10 5.07
CA GLU A 398 -10.09 25.27 5.86
C GLU A 398 -9.89 26.21 7.06
N VAL A 399 -8.68 26.23 7.66
CA VAL A 399 -8.32 27.19 8.73
C VAL A 399 -8.30 28.63 8.19
N GLU A 400 -7.75 28.87 7.01
CA GLU A 400 -7.73 30.21 6.42
C GLU A 400 -9.14 30.69 6.05
N LYS A 401 -10.01 29.81 5.55
CA LYS A 401 -11.44 30.12 5.35
C LYS A 401 -12.13 30.49 6.67
N PHE A 402 -11.89 29.72 7.73
CA PHE A 402 -12.46 30.00 9.05
C PHE A 402 -12.02 31.37 9.58
N LYS A 403 -10.72 31.70 9.47
CA LYS A 403 -10.21 33.04 9.84
C LYS A 403 -10.85 34.17 9.04
N ALA A 404 -11.11 33.96 7.75
CA ALA A 404 -11.77 34.95 6.91
C ALA A 404 -13.21 35.22 7.39
N ILE A 405 -13.98 34.15 7.65
CA ILE A 405 -15.34 34.25 8.20
C ILE A 405 -15.32 34.93 9.57
N GLN A 406 -14.36 34.59 10.43
CA GLN A 406 -14.22 35.19 11.76
C GLN A 406 -13.93 36.71 11.67
N LYS A 407 -13.09 37.13 10.72
CA LYS A 407 -12.80 38.54 10.47
C LYS A 407 -14.03 39.31 9.97
N GLU A 408 -14.79 38.71 9.06
CA GLU A 408 -16.03 39.28 8.55
C GLU A 408 -17.07 39.44 9.66
N TYR A 409 -17.27 38.40 10.46
CA TYR A 409 -18.15 38.42 11.63
C TYR A 409 -17.81 39.56 12.60
N GLN A 410 -16.53 39.73 12.95
CA GLN A 410 -16.10 40.80 13.83
C GLN A 410 -16.38 42.19 13.24
N THR A 411 -16.24 42.33 11.92
CA THR A 411 -16.52 43.59 11.20
C THR A 411 -18.01 43.93 11.25
N VAL A 412 -18.87 42.94 11.00
CA VAL A 412 -20.33 43.10 11.04
C VAL A 412 -20.80 43.45 12.45
N ILE A 413 -20.30 42.77 13.48
CA ILE A 413 -20.61 43.09 14.89
C ILE A 413 -20.22 44.53 15.23
N SER A 414 -19.02 44.96 14.84
CA SER A 414 -18.56 46.32 15.14
C SER A 414 -19.46 47.38 14.47
N SER A 415 -19.90 47.12 13.23
CA SER A 415 -20.81 48.01 12.49
C SER A 415 -22.19 48.05 13.15
N ARG A 416 -22.69 46.90 13.61
CA ARG A 416 -23.95 46.79 14.33
C ARG A 416 -23.91 47.55 15.66
N GLN A 417 -22.83 47.44 16.44
CA GLN A 417 -22.64 48.21 17.68
C GLN A 417 -22.62 49.72 17.46
N GLN A 418 -22.01 50.18 16.35
CA GLN A 418 -22.02 51.59 15.97
C GLN A 418 -23.44 52.07 15.65
N LEU A 419 -24.22 51.29 14.89
CA LEU A 419 -25.61 51.63 14.59
C LEU A 419 -26.50 51.62 15.84
N ASP A 420 -26.25 50.71 16.79
CA ASP A 420 -26.98 50.66 18.07
C ASP A 420 -26.73 51.91 18.92
N SER A 421 -25.48 52.39 18.92
CA SER A 421 -25.11 53.66 19.58
C SER A 421 -25.80 54.85 18.92
N GLN A 422 -25.81 54.91 17.57
CA GLN A 422 -26.52 55.95 16.82
C GLN A 422 -28.03 55.89 17.04
N LEU A 423 -28.62 54.70 17.10
CA LEU A 423 -30.05 54.51 17.35
C LEU A 423 -30.42 55.07 18.72
N THR A 424 -29.62 54.74 19.75
CA THR A 424 -29.79 55.24 21.12
C THR A 424 -29.75 56.77 21.15
N GLU A 425 -28.76 57.39 20.49
CA GLU A 425 -28.65 58.86 20.40
C GLU A 425 -29.86 59.49 19.71
N ASN A 426 -30.29 58.94 18.57
CA ASN A 426 -31.43 59.50 17.82
C ASN A 426 -32.77 59.31 18.56
N ASN A 427 -32.92 58.23 19.33
CA ASN A 427 -34.07 58.05 20.22
C ASN A 427 -34.09 59.11 21.34
N GLY A 428 -32.94 59.41 21.95
CA GLY A 428 -32.83 60.51 22.91
C GLY A 428 -33.21 61.87 22.30
N VAL A 429 -32.71 62.18 21.10
CA VAL A 429 -33.09 63.41 20.37
C VAL A 429 -34.58 63.44 20.05
N LYS A 430 -35.20 62.31 19.71
CA LYS A 430 -36.65 62.22 19.47
C LYS A 430 -37.45 62.52 20.74
N GLU A 431 -37.02 62.01 21.89
CA GLU A 431 -37.63 62.31 23.19
C GLU A 431 -37.49 63.80 23.53
N GLU A 432 -36.30 64.38 23.38
CA GLU A 432 -36.07 65.82 23.61
C GLU A 432 -36.94 66.70 22.70
N LEU A 433 -37.04 66.39 21.41
CA LEU A 433 -37.90 67.12 20.47
C LEU A 433 -39.39 66.99 20.79
N SER A 434 -39.81 65.94 21.51
CA SER A 434 -41.20 65.76 21.93
C SER A 434 -41.61 66.64 23.12
N LEU A 435 -40.63 67.11 23.90
CA LEU A 435 -40.83 67.97 25.06
C LEU A 435 -40.88 69.47 24.72
N LEU A 436 -40.54 69.86 23.48
CA LEU A 436 -40.52 71.25 23.04
C LEU A 436 -41.93 71.81 22.78
N GLU A 437 -42.14 73.08 23.16
CA GLU A 437 -43.36 73.84 22.91
C GLU A 437 -43.52 74.20 21.42
N SER A 438 -44.76 74.37 20.95
CA SER A 438 -45.09 74.48 19.52
C SER A 438 -44.59 75.76 18.83
N ASP A 439 -44.10 76.75 19.57
CA ASP A 439 -43.54 78.01 19.07
C ASP A 439 -41.99 78.06 19.11
N THR A 440 -41.34 76.95 19.50
CA THR A 440 -39.88 76.86 19.63
C THR A 440 -39.18 76.93 18.27
N ASN A 441 -38.12 77.73 18.16
CA ASN A 441 -37.30 77.81 16.94
C ASN A 441 -36.26 76.67 16.89
N VAL A 442 -36.37 75.77 15.91
CA VAL A 442 -35.39 74.71 15.65
C VAL A 442 -34.43 75.11 14.53
N PHE A 443 -33.15 74.77 14.67
CA PHE A 443 -32.13 75.02 13.66
C PHE A 443 -31.37 73.75 13.32
N LYS A 444 -31.13 73.51 12.03
CA LYS A 444 -30.31 72.42 11.52
C LYS A 444 -28.94 72.93 11.12
N LEU A 445 -27.89 72.29 11.63
CA LEU A 445 -26.51 72.57 11.23
C LEU A 445 -26.19 71.86 9.90
N ILE A 446 -25.82 72.64 8.88
CA ILE A 446 -25.33 72.14 7.59
C ILE A 446 -23.96 72.77 7.33
N GLY A 447 -22.90 71.99 7.52
CA GLY A 447 -21.53 72.51 7.47
C GLY A 447 -21.30 73.53 8.61
N PRO A 448 -20.84 74.77 8.31
CA PRO A 448 -20.68 75.81 9.33
C PRO A 448 -21.93 76.68 9.56
N VAL A 449 -23.07 76.40 8.90
CA VAL A 449 -24.26 77.28 8.90
C VAL A 449 -25.45 76.64 9.59
N LEU A 450 -26.17 77.43 10.40
CA LEU A 450 -27.46 77.06 11.00
C LEU A 450 -28.62 77.55 10.14
N ILE A 451 -29.48 76.62 9.73
CA ILE A 451 -30.67 76.91 8.93
C ILE A 451 -31.91 76.66 9.78
N LYS A 452 -32.82 77.63 9.86
CA LYS A 452 -34.08 77.46 10.59
C LYS A 452 -34.91 76.35 9.94
N GLN A 453 -35.41 75.43 10.76
CA GLN A 453 -36.23 74.30 10.32
C GLN A 453 -37.54 74.29 11.10
N ASP A 454 -38.61 73.86 10.45
CA ASP A 454 -39.89 73.61 11.11
C ASP A 454 -39.77 72.46 12.11
N LEU A 455 -40.39 72.60 13.30
CA LEU A 455 -40.31 71.62 14.38
C LEU A 455 -40.87 70.26 13.95
N GLU A 456 -41.95 70.25 13.16
CA GLU A 456 -42.61 69.03 12.74
C GLU A 456 -41.87 68.33 11.60
N GLU A 457 -41.22 69.11 10.73
CA GLU A 457 -40.27 68.60 9.75
C GLU A 457 -39.03 67.98 10.44
N ALA A 458 -38.51 68.61 11.50
CA ALA A 458 -37.40 68.06 12.29
C ALA A 458 -37.77 66.73 12.96
N ARG A 459 -38.96 66.64 13.58
CA ARG A 459 -39.47 65.38 14.17
C ARG A 459 -39.62 64.27 13.13
N GLN A 460 -40.19 64.57 11.97
CA GLN A 460 -40.31 63.58 10.89
C GLN A 460 -38.96 63.12 10.35
N ASN A 461 -37.98 64.01 10.22
CA ASN A 461 -36.64 63.66 9.76
C ASN A 461 -35.93 62.71 10.74
N VAL A 462 -36.00 62.98 12.05
CA VAL A 462 -35.45 62.11 13.08
C VAL A 462 -36.16 60.76 13.10
N SER A 463 -37.49 60.72 12.98
CA SER A 463 -38.24 59.46 12.93
C SER A 463 -37.86 58.60 11.73
N LYS A 464 -37.79 59.19 10.52
CA LYS A 464 -37.37 58.46 9.31
C LYS A 464 -35.94 57.91 9.43
N ARG A 465 -35.04 58.64 10.09
CA ARG A 465 -33.67 58.20 10.34
C ARG A 465 -33.62 57.02 11.31
N ILE A 466 -34.43 57.05 12.38
CA ILE A 466 -34.57 55.94 13.32
C ILE A 466 -35.06 54.68 12.60
N ASP A 467 -36.11 54.82 11.76
CA ASP A 467 -36.66 53.68 11.01
C ASP A 467 -35.63 53.07 10.05
N TYR A 468 -34.82 53.92 9.39
CA TYR A 468 -33.72 53.46 8.54
C TYR A 468 -32.64 52.71 9.34
N ILE A 469 -32.18 53.27 10.46
CA ILE A 469 -31.14 52.64 11.30
C ILE A 469 -31.64 51.31 11.86
N ALA A 470 -32.89 51.26 12.35
CA ALA A 470 -33.50 50.03 12.86
C ALA A 470 -33.63 48.96 11.76
N GLY A 471 -34.00 49.34 10.54
CA GLY A 471 -34.03 48.44 9.39
C GLY A 471 -32.65 47.90 9.02
N GLU A 472 -31.60 48.70 9.16
CA GLU A 472 -30.22 48.28 8.90
C GLU A 472 -29.67 47.35 9.99
N ILE A 473 -29.96 47.63 11.28
CA ILE A 473 -29.64 46.72 12.39
C ILE A 473 -30.25 45.34 12.16
N LYS A 474 -31.53 45.28 11.76
CA LYS A 474 -32.19 44.00 11.46
C LYS A 474 -31.52 43.22 10.31
N ARG A 475 -30.98 43.93 9.31
CA ARG A 475 -30.21 43.31 8.21
C ARG A 475 -28.87 42.77 8.70
N LEU A 476 -28.17 43.52 9.55
CA LEU A 476 -26.92 43.06 10.14
C LEU A 476 -27.13 41.88 11.09
N ASP A 477 -28.17 41.89 11.92
CA ASP A 477 -28.49 40.78 12.82
C ASP A 477 -28.71 39.47 12.03
N LYS A 478 -29.44 39.52 10.91
CA LYS A 478 -29.57 38.36 10.01
C LYS A 478 -28.22 37.91 9.43
N THR A 479 -27.37 38.85 9.05
CA THR A 479 -26.03 38.54 8.53
C THR A 479 -25.14 37.90 9.60
N ILE A 480 -25.28 38.32 10.87
CA ILE A 480 -24.60 37.72 12.03
C ILE A 480 -25.06 36.28 12.21
N GLU A 481 -26.37 36.00 12.17
CA GLU A 481 -26.92 34.64 12.26
C GLU A 481 -26.38 33.72 11.15
N ASP A 482 -26.36 34.20 9.90
CA ASP A 482 -25.82 33.43 8.76
C ASP A 482 -24.31 33.14 8.90
N LEU A 483 -23.54 34.10 9.43
CA LEU A 483 -22.11 33.93 9.67
C LEU A 483 -21.82 33.00 10.85
N ASP A 484 -22.67 33.01 11.89
CA ASP A 484 -22.57 32.13 13.06
C ASP A 484 -22.75 30.66 12.65
N GLN A 485 -23.81 30.37 11.87
CA GLN A 485 -24.04 29.03 11.31
C GLN A 485 -22.87 28.56 10.43
N LYS A 486 -22.28 29.46 9.64
CA LYS A 486 -21.09 29.16 8.83
C LYS A 486 -19.87 28.86 9.69
N GLN A 487 -19.67 29.60 10.79
CA GLN A 487 -18.56 29.32 11.71
C GLN A 487 -18.70 27.93 12.34
N ASP A 488 -19.90 27.55 12.78
CA ASP A 488 -20.15 26.24 13.40
C ASP A 488 -19.91 25.09 12.42
N SER A 489 -20.44 25.18 11.20
CA SER A 489 -20.22 24.19 10.15
C SER A 489 -18.72 24.01 9.81
N GLN A 490 -18.00 25.13 9.74
CA GLN A 490 -16.58 25.13 9.45
C GLN A 490 -15.75 24.56 10.61
N ARG A 491 -16.16 24.81 11.85
CA ARG A 491 -15.54 24.26 13.07
C ARG A 491 -15.71 22.75 13.16
N GLU A 492 -16.90 22.24 12.79
CA GLU A 492 -17.15 20.80 12.72
C GLU A 492 -16.25 20.13 11.65
N THR A 493 -16.12 20.76 10.49
CA THR A 493 -15.26 20.29 9.40
C THR A 493 -13.79 20.22 9.83
N LEU A 494 -13.30 21.25 10.53
CA LEU A 494 -11.94 21.27 11.08
C LEU A 494 -11.71 20.16 12.11
N SER A 495 -12.69 19.92 13.00
CA SER A 495 -12.62 18.84 13.99
C SER A 495 -12.50 17.46 13.31
N LYS A 496 -13.32 17.20 12.29
CA LYS A 496 -13.25 15.95 11.50
C LYS A 496 -11.91 15.77 10.80
N LEU A 497 -11.38 16.81 10.17
CA LEU A 497 -10.06 16.77 9.52
C LEU A 497 -8.92 16.51 10.53
N GLN A 498 -8.98 17.12 11.71
CA GLN A 498 -8.00 16.92 12.78
C GLN A 498 -8.03 15.47 13.29
N GLN A 499 -9.22 14.89 13.47
CA GLN A 499 -9.38 13.49 13.88
C GLN A 499 -8.82 12.53 12.82
N GLN A 500 -9.09 12.78 11.53
CA GLN A 500 -8.54 11.97 10.43
C GLN A 500 -7.01 12.04 10.35
N LEU A 501 -6.43 13.22 10.55
CA LEU A 501 -4.97 13.39 10.57
C LEU A 501 -4.33 12.61 11.72
N GLN A 502 -4.91 12.67 12.91
CA GLN A 502 -4.42 11.95 14.08
C GLN A 502 -4.51 10.43 13.89
N GLN A 503 -5.63 9.93 13.34
CA GLN A 503 -5.76 8.52 12.98
C GLN A 503 -4.73 8.07 11.93
N ALA A 504 -4.46 8.91 10.92
CA ALA A 504 -3.46 8.61 9.90
C ALA A 504 -2.04 8.55 10.50
N GLN A 505 -1.70 9.46 11.42
CA GLN A 505 -0.42 9.47 12.12
C GLN A 505 -0.24 8.25 13.03
N VAL A 506 -1.26 7.85 13.80
CA VAL A 506 -1.23 6.64 14.64
C VAL A 506 -1.07 5.38 13.79
N LYS A 507 -1.80 5.26 12.68
CA LYS A 507 -1.66 4.15 11.74
C LYS A 507 -0.27 4.08 11.11
N ALA A 508 0.36 5.22 10.84
CA ALA A 508 1.72 5.28 10.34
C ALA A 508 2.74 4.84 11.40
N ALA A 509 2.57 5.28 12.66
CA ALA A 509 3.44 4.90 13.78
C ALA A 509 3.35 3.41 14.15
N MET A 510 2.17 2.80 14.03
CA MET A 510 2.00 1.35 14.27
C MET A 510 2.62 0.46 13.17
N LYS A 511 2.88 1.01 11.99
CA LYS A 511 3.42 0.27 10.82
C LYS A 511 4.90 0.55 10.54
N ALA A 512 5.47 1.57 11.17
CA ALA A 512 6.91 1.85 11.19
C ALA A 512 7.60 0.96 12.22
#